data_AF-A0A9P0BX68-F1
#
_entry.id   AF-A0A9P0BX68-F1
#
_cell.length_a   1.000
_cell.length_b   1.000
_cell.length_c   1.000
_cell.angle_alpha   90.00
_cell.angle_beta   90.00
_cell.angle_gamma   90.00
#
_symmetry.space_group_name_H-M   'P 1'
#
loop_
_entity.id
_entity.type
_entity.pdbx_description
1 polymer ?
#
loop_
_entity_poly.entity_id
_entity_poly.type
_entity_poly.pdbx_seq_one_letter_code
_entity_poly.pdbx_strand_id
1 'polypeptide(L)'
;MDPLAPTALAVSSEFMDRIGSGLTILRDHGKKVQKYVWKNRKFDILKKSWKSIVNVVLIDAKDTPSGSANGLYCKFKLGNENHKSKQLSKSKQSWCERFNLYLYDDNNLEVTVWHKGKQKSFMGRCVIDLSQLEKEKTHELWQELECGQGSIHLLITMSGSARTIPLDNVPTTNGVHHMSPEEEKFQWYRLDNSWGEVGELSVTVYGAEGLSALGISGKADSYCVLELDNSRIRTHTVPGTSDPTWNKSFTFPVNDVTSMLTITVKDESIINTMKDGTLGKISIPLLTIVNDEKAWFDLNYRAKKSVTKGNSAKIQLQMSIAWNPIKASFRLLSPKTNKYTETTPKTFNIPMIYNNLKFIKNIFYAVHYGNEHLKYLFEWDNREKSALALTAWLLFWFFFRMWMTPLLAVIPFLFFWATRNTATLVPLSQFDEESSEEELDSTKDDRTIKTRLYELQDLTFTIKDGIDFIVSLLQRVKNLFKFAVPYLSYLVMTSLVAATVAIYIIPINYIFMALGIYKFMRKVLYPDRIPNNDILDFISRIPDDKMLKQWRELRVPESNFNRTYSSKRR
;
A
#
# COMPACT_ATOMS: atom_id res chain seq x y z
N MET A 1 30.34 51.02 -89.17
CA MET A 1 29.36 49.97 -89.48
C MET A 1 29.66 48.84 -88.53
N ASP A 2 28.78 48.68 -87.55
CA ASP A 2 29.04 48.04 -86.27
C ASP A 2 29.21 46.52 -86.35
N PRO A 3 30.15 45.95 -85.56
CA PRO A 3 30.03 44.61 -85.01
C PRO A 3 29.36 44.71 -83.63
N LEU A 4 28.40 43.83 -83.32
CA LEU A 4 28.05 43.31 -81.97
C LEU A 4 26.59 42.82 -81.93
N ALA A 5 26.40 41.51 -82.03
CA ALA A 5 25.32 40.81 -81.34
C ALA A 5 25.77 39.36 -81.07
N PRO A 6 25.86 38.90 -79.81
CA PRO A 6 26.25 37.54 -79.51
C PRO A 6 25.06 36.59 -79.68
N THR A 7 25.29 35.49 -80.38
CA THR A 7 24.38 34.34 -80.47
C THR A 7 24.22 33.73 -79.09
N ALA A 8 23.01 33.77 -78.54
CA ALA A 8 22.67 33.13 -77.29
C ALA A 8 22.82 31.60 -77.42
N LEU A 9 23.70 31.00 -76.61
CA LEU A 9 23.77 29.55 -76.42
C LEU A 9 22.48 29.08 -75.75
N ALA A 10 21.58 28.50 -76.52
CA ALA A 10 20.41 27.80 -75.99
C ALA A 10 20.88 26.59 -75.18
N VAL A 11 20.83 26.69 -73.85
CA VAL A 11 20.96 25.54 -72.95
C VAL A 11 19.75 24.64 -73.18
N SER A 12 19.97 23.34 -73.41
CA SER A 12 18.87 22.42 -73.66
C SER A 12 17.93 22.36 -72.44
N SER A 13 16.62 22.41 -72.69
CA SER A 13 15.58 22.29 -71.67
C SER A 13 15.73 21.00 -70.85
N GLU A 14 16.23 19.95 -71.49
CA GLU A 14 16.50 18.64 -70.88
C GLU A 14 17.59 18.68 -69.79
N PHE A 15 18.59 19.57 -69.93
CA PHE A 15 19.63 19.76 -68.92
C PHE A 15 19.12 20.55 -67.71
N MET A 16 18.27 21.56 -67.93
CA MET A 16 17.63 22.33 -66.85
C MET A 16 16.61 21.49 -66.07
N ASP A 17 15.86 20.60 -66.72
CA ASP A 17 14.94 19.67 -66.04
C ASP A 17 15.68 18.62 -65.20
N ARG A 18 16.85 18.16 -65.66
CA ARG A 18 17.74 17.29 -64.86
C ARG A 18 18.31 17.99 -63.63
N ILE A 19 18.70 19.27 -63.76
CA ILE A 19 19.14 20.08 -62.61
C ILE A 19 17.98 20.36 -61.65
N GLY A 20 16.79 20.68 -62.17
CA GLY A 20 15.58 20.92 -61.39
C GLY A 20 15.13 19.69 -60.60
N SER A 21 15.15 18.51 -61.22
CA SER A 21 14.83 17.24 -60.54
C SER A 21 15.89 16.85 -59.50
N GLY A 22 17.18 17.09 -59.75
CA GLY A 22 18.25 16.90 -58.77
C GLY A 22 18.10 17.81 -57.54
N LEU A 23 17.70 19.08 -57.76
CA LEU A 23 17.44 20.06 -56.71
C LEU A 23 16.19 19.74 -55.88
N THR A 24 15.13 19.18 -56.49
CA THR A 24 13.95 18.74 -55.73
C THR A 24 14.24 17.52 -54.85
N ILE A 25 15.06 16.58 -55.33
CA ILE A 25 15.54 15.43 -54.53
C ILE A 25 16.39 15.91 -53.35
N LEU A 26 17.31 16.86 -53.57
CA LEU A 26 18.11 17.46 -52.49
C LEU A 26 17.23 18.25 -51.49
N ARG A 27 16.19 18.93 -51.95
CA ARG A 27 15.23 19.62 -51.07
C ARG A 27 14.42 18.65 -50.23
N ASP A 28 13.99 17.52 -50.79
CA ASP A 28 13.24 16.51 -50.05
C ASP A 28 14.12 15.70 -49.09
N HIS A 29 15.38 15.44 -49.46
CA HIS A 29 16.38 14.94 -48.52
C HIS A 29 16.68 15.95 -47.41
N GLY A 30 16.82 17.23 -47.73
CA GLY A 30 16.99 18.32 -46.77
C GLY A 30 15.81 18.42 -45.80
N LYS A 31 14.56 18.28 -46.28
CA LYS A 31 13.36 18.23 -45.44
C LYS A 31 13.29 16.97 -44.57
N LYS A 32 13.69 15.80 -45.10
CA LYS A 32 13.78 14.57 -44.31
C LYS A 32 14.85 14.66 -43.22
N VAL A 33 16.01 15.24 -43.54
CA VAL A 33 17.09 15.51 -42.58
C VAL A 33 16.65 16.55 -41.57
N GLN A 34 15.99 17.64 -41.96
CA GLN A 34 15.39 18.60 -41.03
C GLN A 34 14.35 17.94 -40.12
N LYS A 35 13.51 17.06 -40.65
CA LYS A 35 12.50 16.31 -39.88
C LYS A 35 13.17 15.33 -38.92
N TYR A 36 14.28 14.70 -39.33
CA TYR A 36 15.12 13.87 -38.46
C TYR A 36 15.84 14.69 -37.37
N VAL A 37 16.39 15.85 -37.72
CA VAL A 37 17.07 16.78 -36.80
C VAL A 37 16.06 17.40 -35.83
N TRP A 38 14.84 17.72 -36.25
CA TRP A 38 13.76 18.16 -35.35
C TRP A 38 13.26 17.02 -34.44
N LYS A 39 13.18 15.80 -34.97
CA LYS A 39 12.87 14.60 -34.18
C LYS A 39 13.98 14.34 -33.16
N ASN A 40 15.25 14.59 -33.51
CA ASN A 40 16.41 14.45 -32.64
C ASN A 40 16.63 15.62 -31.67
N ARG A 41 16.20 16.86 -31.99
CA ARG A 41 16.14 17.96 -31.01
C ARG A 41 15.14 17.69 -29.89
N LYS A 42 14.06 16.96 -30.19
CA LYS A 42 13.19 16.37 -29.15
C LYS A 42 13.92 15.33 -28.29
N PHE A 43 14.92 14.63 -28.85
CA PHE A 43 15.83 13.75 -28.09
C PHE A 43 16.89 14.52 -27.29
N ASP A 44 17.32 15.72 -27.70
CA ASP A 44 18.21 16.55 -26.89
C ASP A 44 17.50 17.11 -25.64
N ILE A 45 16.19 17.36 -25.72
CA ILE A 45 15.35 17.68 -24.54
C ILE A 45 15.25 16.46 -23.61
N LEU A 46 15.33 15.23 -24.14
CA LEU A 46 15.44 13.98 -23.37
C LEU A 46 16.85 13.75 -22.79
N LYS A 47 17.83 14.60 -23.12
CA LYS A 47 19.22 14.50 -22.65
C LYS A 47 19.55 15.45 -21.50
N LYS A 48 18.62 16.30 -21.07
CA LYS A 48 18.69 16.87 -19.72
C LYS A 48 18.39 15.75 -18.74
N SER A 49 19.39 15.27 -18.02
CA SER A 49 19.16 14.40 -16.88
C SER A 49 18.36 15.20 -15.83
N TRP A 50 17.14 14.75 -15.55
CA TRP A 50 16.34 15.29 -14.46
C TRP A 50 17.09 15.06 -13.13
N LYS A 51 17.02 16.02 -12.20
CA LYS A 51 17.75 15.97 -10.92
C LYS A 51 17.06 15.09 -9.88
N SER A 52 15.73 15.10 -9.89
CA SER A 52 14.85 14.36 -8.97
C SER A 52 13.48 14.22 -9.60
N ILE A 53 12.63 13.37 -9.04
CA ILE A 53 11.22 13.29 -9.39
C ILE A 53 10.35 13.70 -8.23
N VAL A 54 9.34 14.48 -8.56
CA VAL A 54 8.36 15.04 -7.65
C VAL A 54 7.11 14.20 -7.79
N ASN A 55 6.81 13.43 -6.76
CA ASN A 55 5.55 12.75 -6.66
C ASN A 55 4.52 13.66 -6.00
N VAL A 56 3.42 13.94 -6.70
CA VAL A 56 2.31 14.75 -6.19
C VAL A 56 1.07 13.88 -6.10
N VAL A 57 0.50 13.75 -4.91
CA VAL A 57 -0.81 13.12 -4.68
C VAL A 57 -1.81 14.22 -4.38
N LEU A 58 -2.78 14.38 -5.27
CA LEU A 58 -3.91 15.28 -5.10
C LEU A 58 -5.01 14.54 -4.33
N ILE A 59 -5.30 15.00 -3.11
CA ILE A 59 -6.28 14.36 -2.23
C ILE A 59 -7.65 15.00 -2.47
N ASP A 60 -7.87 16.19 -1.92
CA ASP A 60 -9.13 16.91 -1.97
C ASP A 60 -8.92 18.44 -2.02
N ALA A 61 -10.03 19.16 -2.06
CA ALA A 61 -10.05 20.61 -1.95
C ALA A 61 -11.23 21.01 -1.05
N LYS A 62 -11.01 21.95 -0.14
CA LYS A 62 -12.02 22.49 0.78
C LYS A 62 -12.38 23.92 0.43
N ASP A 63 -13.58 24.33 0.85
CA ASP A 63 -14.09 25.70 0.77
C ASP A 63 -14.07 26.31 -0.64
N THR A 64 -14.39 25.50 -1.64
CA THR A 64 -14.45 25.98 -3.03
C THR A 64 -15.74 26.79 -3.29
N PRO A 65 -15.66 27.92 -4.03
CA PRO A 65 -16.74 28.91 -4.18
C PRO A 65 -17.99 28.41 -4.92
N SER A 66 -17.91 27.25 -5.60
CA SER A 66 -19.03 26.71 -6.41
C SER A 66 -20.08 25.97 -5.58
N GLY A 67 -19.85 25.72 -4.28
CA GLY A 67 -20.74 24.92 -3.42
C GLY A 67 -20.90 23.44 -3.83
N SER A 68 -20.55 23.08 -5.08
CA SER A 68 -20.50 21.73 -5.60
C SER A 68 -19.12 21.41 -6.15
N ALA A 69 -18.51 20.33 -5.65
CA ALA A 69 -17.23 19.80 -6.14
C ALA A 69 -17.33 19.20 -7.56
N ASN A 70 -18.55 19.15 -8.11
CA ASN A 70 -18.81 18.52 -9.40
C ASN A 70 -18.18 19.35 -10.51
N GLY A 71 -17.27 18.73 -11.25
CA GLY A 71 -16.62 19.35 -12.38
C GLY A 71 -15.29 20.04 -12.10
N LEU A 72 -14.80 19.96 -10.86
CA LEU A 72 -13.48 20.45 -10.48
C LEU A 72 -12.37 19.59 -11.04
N TYR A 73 -11.30 20.22 -11.50
CA TYR A 73 -10.06 19.55 -11.87
C TYR A 73 -8.86 20.49 -11.65
N CYS A 74 -7.71 19.90 -11.37
CA CYS A 74 -6.47 20.61 -11.15
C CYS A 74 -5.53 20.42 -12.34
N LYS A 75 -4.71 21.44 -12.61
CA LYS A 75 -3.56 21.32 -13.51
C LYS A 75 -2.29 21.62 -12.74
N PHE A 76 -1.29 20.77 -12.95
CA PHE A 76 0.03 20.88 -12.37
C PHE A 76 1.01 21.28 -13.47
N LYS A 77 1.82 22.29 -13.21
CA LYS A 77 2.87 22.74 -14.10
C LYS A 77 4.19 22.81 -13.33
N LEU A 78 5.18 22.09 -13.83
CA LEU A 78 6.54 22.09 -13.30
C LEU A 78 7.50 22.25 -14.47
N GLY A 79 8.03 23.47 -14.65
CA GLY A 79 8.78 23.86 -15.83
C GLY A 79 7.99 23.62 -17.13
N ASN A 80 8.46 22.68 -17.95
CA ASN A 80 7.84 22.32 -19.23
C ASN A 80 6.78 21.22 -19.12
N GLU A 81 6.68 20.54 -17.97
CA GLU A 81 5.72 19.46 -17.78
C GLU A 81 4.37 20.01 -17.34
N ASN A 82 3.31 19.55 -18.01
CA ASN A 82 1.94 19.94 -17.72
C ASN A 82 1.09 18.68 -17.55
N HIS A 83 0.52 18.49 -16.35
CA HIS A 83 -0.36 17.39 -16.03
C HIS A 83 -1.73 17.90 -15.62
N LYS A 84 -2.77 17.10 -15.88
CA LYS A 84 -4.15 17.43 -15.56
C LYS A 84 -4.82 16.27 -14.85
N SER A 85 -5.52 16.56 -13.76
CA SER A 85 -6.30 15.56 -13.01
C SER A 85 -7.61 15.20 -13.72
N LYS A 86 -8.22 14.09 -13.32
CA LYS A 86 -9.60 13.80 -13.71
C LYS A 86 -10.54 14.81 -13.05
N GLN A 87 -11.70 14.91 -13.67
CA GLN A 87 -12.77 15.78 -13.22
C GLN A 87 -13.57 15.08 -12.12
N LEU A 88 -13.79 15.76 -10.99
CA LEU A 88 -14.65 15.23 -9.93
C LEU A 88 -16.09 15.10 -10.43
N SER A 89 -16.74 13.99 -10.09
CA SER A 89 -18.16 13.74 -10.34
C SER A 89 -18.95 13.95 -9.04
N LYS A 90 -20.27 14.14 -9.15
CA LYS A 90 -21.16 14.21 -7.96
C LYS A 90 -20.99 13.04 -6.98
N SER A 91 -20.61 11.87 -7.48
CA SER A 91 -20.41 10.65 -6.68
C SER A 91 -19.04 10.54 -6.00
N LYS A 92 -18.04 11.34 -6.41
CA LYS A 92 -16.67 11.27 -5.89
C LYS A 92 -16.21 12.65 -5.44
N GLN A 93 -16.10 12.86 -4.14
CA GLN A 93 -15.77 14.17 -3.54
C GLN A 93 -14.25 14.42 -3.42
N SER A 94 -13.40 13.42 -3.62
CA SER A 94 -11.93 13.52 -3.60
C SER A 94 -11.30 12.95 -4.86
N TRP A 95 -10.18 13.52 -5.31
CA TRP A 95 -9.46 13.01 -6.49
C TRP A 95 -8.73 11.73 -6.13
N CYS A 96 -7.92 11.80 -5.07
CA CYS A 96 -6.97 10.75 -4.68
C CYS A 96 -6.15 10.26 -5.88
N GLU A 97 -5.62 11.22 -6.66
CA GLU A 97 -4.87 10.96 -7.88
C GLU A 97 -3.40 11.26 -7.72
N ARG A 98 -2.57 10.48 -8.41
CA ARG A 98 -1.13 10.58 -8.30
C ARG A 98 -0.50 10.98 -9.63
N PHE A 99 0.44 11.92 -9.54
CA PHE A 99 1.25 12.42 -10.64
C PHE A 99 2.73 12.25 -10.32
N ASN A 100 3.52 11.89 -11.32
CA ASN A 100 4.98 11.91 -11.23
C ASN A 100 5.47 12.98 -12.21
N LEU A 101 6.17 13.98 -11.69
CA LEU A 101 6.74 15.09 -12.44
C LEU A 101 8.26 15.01 -12.35
N TYR A 102 8.98 15.35 -13.42
CA TYR A 102 10.44 15.34 -13.46
C TYR A 102 10.98 16.75 -13.17
N LEU A 103 11.82 16.86 -12.15
CA LEU A 103 12.45 18.12 -11.76
C LEU A 103 13.75 18.31 -12.53
N TYR A 104 13.87 19.42 -13.24
CA TYR A 104 15.09 19.81 -13.96
C TYR A 104 15.78 20.98 -13.24
N ASP A 105 15.49 22.21 -13.66
CA ASP A 105 16.06 23.43 -13.06
C ASP A 105 15.02 24.27 -12.31
N ASP A 106 13.74 24.19 -12.70
CA ASP A 106 12.66 24.95 -12.08
C ASP A 106 12.17 24.28 -10.79
N ASN A 107 12.29 24.99 -9.66
CA ASN A 107 11.87 24.48 -8.35
C ASN A 107 10.43 24.84 -7.97
N ASN A 108 9.73 25.63 -8.78
CA ASN A 108 8.39 26.10 -8.47
C ASN A 108 7.32 25.21 -9.11
N LEU A 109 6.53 24.53 -8.28
CA LEU A 109 5.36 23.77 -8.70
C LEU A 109 4.14 24.69 -8.71
N GLU A 110 3.62 24.98 -9.90
CA GLU A 110 2.40 25.77 -10.08
C GLU A 110 1.18 24.82 -10.15
N VAL A 111 0.22 25.01 -9.25
CA VAL A 111 -1.03 24.27 -9.20
C VAL A 111 -2.19 25.22 -9.49
N THR A 112 -3.01 24.91 -10.49
CA THR A 112 -4.18 25.72 -10.84
C THR A 112 -5.45 24.90 -10.78
N VAL A 113 -6.49 25.45 -10.16
CA VAL A 113 -7.81 24.81 -10.00
C VAL A 113 -8.79 25.41 -10.98
N TRP A 114 -9.52 24.53 -11.65
CA TRP A 114 -10.47 24.88 -12.70
C TRP A 114 -11.79 24.14 -12.49
N HIS A 115 -12.89 24.82 -12.81
CA HIS A 115 -14.22 24.23 -12.87
C HIS A 115 -14.66 24.11 -14.33
N LYS A 116 -15.07 22.91 -14.74
CA LYS A 116 -15.62 22.66 -16.07
C LYS A 116 -17.13 22.45 -16.00
N GLY A 117 -17.87 23.56 -16.12
CA GLY A 117 -19.32 23.59 -16.37
C GLY A 117 -19.61 23.73 -17.88
N LYS A 118 -20.50 24.67 -18.24
CA LYS A 118 -20.73 25.05 -19.65
C LYS A 118 -19.50 25.75 -20.27
N GLN A 119 -18.77 26.52 -19.47
CA GLN A 119 -17.50 27.14 -19.81
C GLN A 119 -16.45 26.79 -18.75
N LYS A 120 -15.17 26.92 -19.10
CA LYS A 120 -14.06 26.70 -18.16
C LYS A 120 -13.90 27.96 -17.30
N SER A 121 -14.12 27.82 -16.00
CA SER A 121 -13.90 28.88 -15.01
C SER A 121 -12.61 28.59 -14.24
N PHE A 122 -11.74 29.59 -14.12
CA PHE A 122 -10.56 29.56 -13.27
C PHE A 122 -10.97 29.87 -11.83
N MET A 123 -10.52 29.07 -10.87
CA MET A 123 -10.92 29.22 -9.46
C MET A 123 -9.80 29.74 -8.59
N GLY A 124 -8.56 29.36 -8.90
CA GLY A 124 -7.40 29.81 -8.13
C GLY A 124 -6.11 29.15 -8.57
N ARG A 125 -5.01 29.73 -8.11
CA ARG A 125 -3.66 29.23 -8.28
C ARG A 125 -2.97 29.18 -6.92
N CYS A 126 -2.08 28.22 -6.75
CA CYS A 126 -1.05 28.26 -5.73
C CYS A 126 0.30 27.83 -6.33
N VAL A 127 1.37 28.40 -5.79
CA VAL A 127 2.75 28.09 -6.19
C VAL A 127 3.48 27.57 -4.97
N ILE A 128 4.10 26.41 -5.10
CA ILE A 128 4.83 25.74 -4.03
C ILE A 128 6.30 25.69 -4.43
N ASP A 129 7.16 26.26 -3.59
CA ASP A 129 8.61 26.20 -3.76
C ASP A 129 9.14 24.86 -3.22
N LEU A 130 9.60 24.01 -4.14
CA LEU A 130 10.11 22.68 -3.81
C LEU A 130 11.48 22.73 -3.11
N SER A 131 12.19 23.87 -3.16
CA SER A 131 13.51 23.98 -2.52
C SER A 131 13.44 23.97 -0.99
N GLN A 132 12.30 24.36 -0.43
CA GLN A 132 12.06 24.40 1.02
C GLN A 132 11.68 23.03 1.60
N LEU A 133 11.34 22.06 0.74
CA LEU A 133 10.91 20.73 1.16
C LEU A 133 12.11 19.79 1.33
N GLU A 134 12.14 19.06 2.44
CA GLU A 134 13.14 18.01 2.66
C GLU A 134 13.03 16.93 1.57
N LYS A 135 14.17 16.56 0.96
CA LYS A 135 14.23 15.47 0.00
C LYS A 135 13.99 14.14 0.72
N GLU A 136 13.43 13.16 0.00
CA GLU A 136 13.24 11.79 0.50
C GLU A 136 12.31 11.70 1.70
N LYS A 137 11.40 12.66 1.81
CA LYS A 137 10.31 12.68 2.79
C LYS A 137 9.02 13.11 2.10
N THR A 138 7.92 12.52 2.54
CA THR A 138 6.57 12.89 2.08
C THR A 138 6.04 14.01 2.97
N HIS A 139 5.73 15.15 2.37
CA HIS A 139 5.18 16.32 3.05
C HIS A 139 3.68 16.44 2.77
N GLU A 140 2.90 16.59 3.84
CA GLU A 140 1.46 16.86 3.77
C GLU A 140 1.21 18.36 3.85
N LEU A 141 0.60 18.93 2.81
CA LEU A 141 0.44 20.38 2.66
C LEU A 141 -1.02 20.73 2.40
N TRP A 142 -1.53 21.65 3.22
CA TRP A 142 -2.73 22.42 2.94
C TRP A 142 -2.32 23.76 2.38
N GLN A 143 -2.58 23.99 1.09
CA GLN A 143 -2.20 25.22 0.42
C GLN A 143 -3.45 26.04 0.09
N GLU A 144 -3.50 27.26 0.60
CA GLU A 144 -4.54 28.23 0.25
C GLU A 144 -4.33 28.76 -1.16
N LEU A 145 -5.44 28.98 -1.87
CA LEU A 145 -5.45 29.57 -3.20
C LEU A 145 -5.24 31.10 -3.12
N GLU A 146 -4.50 31.68 -4.07
CA GLU A 146 -4.17 33.12 -4.13
C GLU A 146 -5.39 34.07 -4.02
N CYS A 147 -6.60 33.61 -4.36
CA CYS A 147 -7.84 34.39 -4.27
C CYS A 147 -8.61 34.22 -2.94
N GLY A 148 -8.08 33.48 -1.95
CA GLY A 148 -8.75 33.17 -0.68
C GLY A 148 -9.99 32.27 -0.81
N GLN A 149 -10.23 31.70 -1.99
CA GLN A 149 -11.44 30.93 -2.34
C GLN A 149 -11.20 29.42 -2.28
N GLY A 150 -10.75 28.95 -1.12
CA GLY A 150 -10.56 27.54 -0.82
C GLY A 150 -9.11 27.11 -0.69
N SER A 151 -8.94 25.89 -0.19
CA SER A 151 -7.63 25.26 0.08
C SER A 151 -7.54 23.91 -0.62
N ILE A 152 -6.33 23.54 -1.06
CA ILE A 152 -6.04 22.25 -1.69
C ILE A 152 -5.19 21.41 -0.74
N HIS A 153 -5.53 20.13 -0.64
CA HIS A 153 -4.75 19.14 0.09
C HIS A 153 -3.87 18.32 -0.84
N LEU A 154 -2.56 18.40 -0.63
CA LEU A 154 -1.54 17.76 -1.46
C LEU A 154 -0.56 16.98 -0.59
N LEU A 155 -0.14 15.80 -1.07
CA LEU A 155 1.09 15.16 -0.60
C LEU A 155 2.18 15.34 -1.66
N ILE A 156 3.32 15.89 -1.26
CA ILE A 156 4.47 16.10 -2.15
C ILE A 156 5.66 15.29 -1.63
N THR A 157 6.27 14.48 -2.50
CA THR A 157 7.46 13.71 -2.17
C THR A 157 8.52 13.90 -3.24
N MET A 158 9.67 14.45 -2.86
CA MET A 158 10.83 14.56 -3.75
C MET A 158 11.71 13.33 -3.60
N SER A 159 11.86 12.54 -4.66
CA SER A 159 12.59 11.26 -4.58
C SER A 159 13.29 10.89 -5.89
N GLY A 160 14.17 9.89 -5.83
CA GLY A 160 14.90 9.40 -7.00
C GLY A 160 16.08 10.26 -7.43
N SER A 161 16.58 11.16 -6.56
CA SER A 161 17.82 11.89 -6.85
C SER A 161 19.03 10.94 -6.94
N ALA A 162 19.95 11.24 -7.86
CA ALA A 162 21.21 10.52 -8.05
C ALA A 162 22.03 10.50 -6.75
N ARG A 163 22.93 9.51 -6.60
CA ARG A 163 23.81 9.40 -5.43
C ARG A 163 24.40 10.76 -5.06
N THR A 164 24.09 11.26 -3.87
CA THR A 164 24.95 12.24 -3.20
C THR A 164 26.23 11.49 -2.85
N ILE A 165 27.22 11.56 -3.75
CA ILE A 165 28.60 11.30 -3.35
C ILE A 165 28.89 12.38 -2.30
N PRO A 166 29.29 12.05 -1.07
CA PRO A 166 29.69 13.06 -0.10
C PRO A 166 30.75 13.96 -0.74
N LEU A 167 30.62 15.28 -0.57
CA LEU A 167 31.52 16.27 -1.15
C LEU A 167 32.96 16.16 -0.59
N ASP A 168 33.14 15.37 0.46
CA ASP A 168 34.43 15.09 1.06
C ASP A 168 35.12 13.98 0.28
N ASN A 169 36.16 14.36 -0.48
CA ASN A 169 37.09 13.48 -1.21
C ASN A 169 37.94 12.59 -0.27
N VAL A 170 37.41 12.18 0.89
CA VAL A 170 38.01 11.16 1.73
C VAL A 170 37.52 9.81 1.20
N PRO A 171 38.42 8.91 0.77
CA PRO A 171 38.05 7.54 0.45
C PRO A 171 37.74 6.82 1.76
N THR A 172 36.57 7.06 2.35
CA THR A 172 36.05 6.20 3.42
C THR A 172 35.70 4.87 2.77
N THR A 173 36.51 3.87 3.08
CA THR A 173 36.38 2.45 2.70
C THR A 173 35.12 1.77 3.23
N ASN A 174 34.11 2.51 3.66
CA ASN A 174 32.97 1.99 4.40
C ASN A 174 31.70 2.24 3.59
N GLY A 175 30.91 1.17 3.43
CA GLY A 175 29.67 1.18 2.65
C GLY A 175 28.61 2.15 3.21
N VAL A 176 27.42 2.08 2.63
CA VAL A 176 26.25 2.84 3.08
C VAL A 176 26.09 2.71 4.59
N HIS A 177 26.17 3.85 5.29
CA HIS A 177 25.87 3.89 6.71
C HIS A 177 24.37 3.77 6.89
N HIS A 178 23.92 2.61 7.37
CA HIS A 178 22.54 2.43 7.81
C HIS A 178 22.32 3.34 9.02
N MET A 179 21.48 4.36 8.87
CA MET A 179 21.12 5.26 9.95
C MET A 179 20.08 4.56 10.83
N SER A 180 20.50 4.00 11.97
CA SER A 180 19.55 3.43 12.93
C SER A 180 18.72 4.56 13.56
N PRO A 181 17.41 4.35 13.79
CA PRO A 181 16.57 5.34 14.46
C PRO A 181 17.05 5.57 15.89
N GLU A 182 16.83 6.78 16.41
CA GLU A 182 17.21 7.14 17.78
C GLU A 182 16.25 6.49 18.79
N GLU A 183 16.59 5.30 19.29
CA GLU A 183 15.75 4.55 20.24
C GLU A 183 15.39 5.36 21.50
N GLU A 184 16.28 6.27 21.93
CA GLU A 184 16.04 7.16 23.07
C GLU A 184 14.83 8.08 22.89
N LYS A 185 14.52 8.48 21.66
CA LYS A 185 13.38 9.33 21.35
C LYS A 185 12.05 8.61 21.61
N PHE A 186 12.01 7.30 21.40
CA PHE A 186 10.79 6.49 21.40
C PHE A 186 10.62 5.61 22.65
N GLN A 187 11.34 5.91 23.73
CA GLN A 187 11.16 5.20 25.00
C GLN A 187 9.75 5.37 25.55
N TRP A 188 9.24 4.32 26.22
CA TRP A 188 7.84 4.23 26.64
C TRP A 188 7.37 5.42 27.51
N TYR A 189 8.25 6.00 28.33
CA TYR A 189 7.94 7.12 29.21
C TYR A 189 7.97 8.50 28.52
N ARG A 190 8.51 8.60 27.30
CA ARG A 190 8.52 9.86 26.53
C ARG A 190 7.21 10.02 25.78
N LEU A 191 6.26 10.70 26.42
CA LEU A 191 4.95 11.05 25.87
C LEU A 191 4.94 12.51 25.42
N ASP A 192 5.77 12.86 24.43
CA ASP A 192 5.74 14.21 23.85
C ASP A 192 4.39 14.53 23.18
N ASN A 193 4.15 15.80 22.86
CA ASN A 193 2.89 16.28 22.28
C ASN A 193 2.59 15.78 20.85
N SER A 194 3.52 15.10 20.17
CA SER A 194 3.28 14.52 18.85
C SER A 194 2.65 13.12 18.99
N TRP A 195 1.33 13.08 19.13
CA TRP A 195 0.54 11.83 19.22
C TRP A 195 0.26 11.17 17.85
N GLY A 196 0.61 11.86 16.76
CA GLY A 196 0.45 11.34 15.40
C GLY A 196 1.56 10.37 14.99
N GLU A 197 2.81 10.69 15.35
CA GLU A 197 4.00 9.89 15.08
C GLU A 197 4.31 9.00 16.29
N VAL A 198 4.28 7.70 16.08
CA VAL A 198 4.44 6.68 17.13
C VAL A 198 5.85 6.11 17.14
N GLY A 199 6.54 6.15 15.99
CA GLY A 199 7.85 5.58 15.81
C GLY A 199 8.52 6.08 14.53
N GLU A 200 9.69 5.51 14.25
CA GLU A 200 10.49 5.78 13.08
C GLU A 200 11.05 4.47 12.53
N LEU A 201 11.01 4.32 11.21
CA LEU A 201 11.53 3.18 10.48
C LEU A 201 12.66 3.65 9.57
N SER A 202 13.85 3.10 9.77
CA SER A 202 14.95 3.22 8.82
C SER A 202 15.01 1.98 7.93
N VAL A 203 15.18 2.20 6.62
CA VAL A 203 15.29 1.14 5.61
C VAL A 203 16.46 1.44 4.71
N THR A 204 17.42 0.53 4.66
CA THR A 204 18.52 0.57 3.69
C THR A 204 18.32 -0.49 2.62
N VAL A 205 18.25 -0.04 1.37
CA VAL A 205 18.15 -0.88 0.18
C VAL A 205 19.54 -1.02 -0.43
N TYR A 206 20.11 -2.22 -0.37
CA TYR A 206 21.44 -2.49 -0.91
C TYR A 206 21.39 -2.79 -2.40
N GLY A 207 20.66 -3.84 -2.78
CA GLY A 207 20.58 -4.30 -4.15
C GLY A 207 19.55 -5.40 -4.33
N ALA A 208 19.40 -5.88 -5.56
CA ALA A 208 18.59 -7.03 -5.90
C ALA A 208 19.39 -7.99 -6.77
N GLU A 209 18.95 -9.25 -6.83
CA GLU A 209 19.54 -10.30 -7.64
C GLU A 209 18.46 -11.02 -8.45
N GLY A 210 18.83 -11.47 -9.65
CA GLY A 210 17.96 -12.31 -10.48
C GLY A 210 16.75 -11.58 -11.06
N LEU A 211 16.80 -10.26 -11.23
CA LEU A 211 15.76 -9.52 -11.94
C LEU A 211 15.79 -9.85 -13.42
N SER A 212 14.61 -10.11 -14.00
CA SER A 212 14.45 -10.34 -15.44
C SER A 212 13.41 -9.39 -16.02
N ALA A 213 13.81 -8.59 -17.02
CA ALA A 213 12.88 -7.75 -17.78
C ALA A 213 12.14 -8.56 -18.86
N LEU A 214 10.95 -8.09 -19.25
CA LEU A 214 10.14 -8.65 -20.34
C LEU A 214 10.68 -8.33 -21.76
N GLY A 215 11.97 -8.04 -21.91
CA GLY A 215 12.59 -7.60 -23.17
C GLY A 215 13.56 -8.61 -23.80
N ILE A 216 13.89 -8.41 -25.08
CA ILE A 216 14.78 -9.26 -25.90
C ILE A 216 16.17 -9.41 -25.27
N SER A 217 16.64 -8.40 -24.54
CA SER A 217 17.95 -8.42 -23.86
C SER A 217 17.93 -9.08 -22.47
N GLY A 218 16.75 -9.32 -21.87
CA GLY A 218 16.60 -9.81 -20.48
C GLY A 218 17.04 -8.84 -19.36
N LYS A 219 17.75 -7.75 -19.68
CA LYS A 219 18.28 -6.75 -18.74
C LYS A 219 17.23 -5.67 -18.44
N ALA A 220 17.14 -5.24 -17.17
CA ALA A 220 16.18 -4.25 -16.69
C ALA A 220 16.86 -2.92 -16.30
N ASP A 221 16.15 -1.81 -16.51
CA ASP A 221 16.53 -0.50 -15.96
C ASP A 221 15.78 -0.31 -14.64
N SER A 222 16.36 -0.80 -13.55
CA SER A 222 15.58 -1.09 -12.34
C SER A 222 15.67 0.01 -11.28
N TYR A 223 14.55 0.26 -10.62
CA TYR A 223 14.45 1.10 -9.43
C TYR A 223 13.48 0.48 -8.41
N CYS A 224 13.70 0.78 -7.13
CA CYS A 224 12.84 0.39 -6.04
C CYS A 224 11.91 1.52 -5.63
N VAL A 225 10.67 1.17 -5.35
CA VAL A 225 9.68 2.03 -4.74
C VAL A 225 9.37 1.48 -3.37
N LEU A 226 9.53 2.30 -2.34
CA LEU A 226 9.18 1.99 -0.97
C LEU A 226 7.91 2.76 -0.61
N GLU A 227 6.90 2.06 -0.12
CA GLU A 227 5.61 2.60 0.28
C GLU A 227 5.32 2.19 1.72
N LEU A 228 5.15 3.17 2.60
CA LEU A 228 4.66 2.99 3.97
C LEU A 228 3.47 3.92 4.17
N ASP A 229 2.28 3.36 4.40
CA ASP A 229 1.02 4.10 4.44
C ASP A 229 0.80 4.98 3.18
N ASN A 230 0.81 6.30 3.37
CA ASN A 230 0.71 7.30 2.31
C ASN A 230 2.07 7.88 1.87
N SER A 231 3.14 7.53 2.57
CA SER A 231 4.51 7.92 2.23
C SER A 231 5.04 7.01 1.14
N ARG A 232 5.62 7.61 0.10
CA ARG A 232 6.10 6.87 -1.06
C ARG A 232 7.37 7.47 -1.63
N ILE A 233 8.46 6.74 -1.48
CA ILE A 233 9.79 7.17 -1.93
C ILE A 233 10.31 6.18 -2.98
N ARG A 234 11.21 6.64 -3.85
CA ARG A 234 11.85 5.81 -4.87
C ARG A 234 13.37 6.00 -4.88
N THR A 235 14.09 4.94 -5.20
CA THR A 235 15.54 4.97 -5.43
C THR A 235 15.90 5.60 -6.77
N HIS A 236 17.19 5.84 -7.00
CA HIS A 236 17.69 6.13 -8.35
C HIS A 236 17.60 4.87 -9.22
N THR A 237 17.58 5.06 -10.53
CA THR A 237 17.52 3.95 -11.50
C THR A 237 18.91 3.46 -11.84
N VAL A 238 19.07 2.14 -11.85
CA VAL A 238 20.31 1.47 -12.30
C VAL A 238 20.02 0.82 -13.65
N PRO A 239 20.62 1.31 -14.75
CA PRO A 239 20.32 0.82 -16.08
C PRO A 239 21.01 -0.52 -16.40
N GLY A 240 20.34 -1.36 -17.19
CA GLY A 240 20.96 -2.46 -17.95
C GLY A 240 21.54 -3.62 -17.13
N THR A 241 20.97 -3.96 -15.97
CA THR A 241 21.48 -5.04 -15.11
C THR A 241 20.36 -5.91 -14.51
N SER A 242 20.64 -7.20 -14.31
CA SER A 242 19.81 -8.12 -13.53
C SER A 242 20.03 -7.98 -12.02
N ASP A 243 21.20 -7.44 -11.63
CA ASP A 243 21.67 -7.40 -10.25
C ASP A 243 22.04 -5.95 -9.87
N PRO A 244 21.04 -5.06 -9.72
CA PRO A 244 21.26 -3.65 -9.42
C PRO A 244 21.74 -3.42 -7.98
N THR A 245 22.60 -2.42 -7.80
CA THR A 245 23.03 -1.95 -6.47
C THR A 245 22.62 -0.49 -6.26
N TRP A 246 21.64 -0.26 -5.39
CA TRP A 246 21.17 1.09 -5.06
C TRP A 246 21.93 1.68 -3.89
N ASN A 247 22.20 0.90 -2.84
CA ASN A 247 22.97 1.36 -1.70
C ASN A 247 22.45 2.69 -1.13
N LYS A 248 21.17 2.71 -0.74
CA LYS A 248 20.48 3.92 -0.30
C LYS A 248 19.61 3.68 0.94
N SER A 249 19.70 4.59 1.90
CA SER A 249 18.93 4.55 3.15
C SER A 249 17.80 5.57 3.11
N PHE A 250 16.65 5.21 3.67
CA PHE A 250 15.47 6.04 3.77
C PHE A 250 14.90 5.96 5.18
N THR A 251 14.30 7.05 5.63
CA THR A 251 13.65 7.12 6.93
C THR A 251 12.18 7.45 6.76
N PHE A 252 11.32 6.69 7.45
CA PHE A 252 9.88 6.85 7.41
C PHE A 252 9.32 7.11 8.81
N PRO A 253 8.49 8.15 9.00
CA PRO A 253 7.71 8.28 10.22
C PRO A 253 6.67 7.15 10.27
N VAL A 254 6.57 6.50 11.43
CA VAL A 254 5.62 5.40 11.67
C VAL A 254 4.44 5.95 12.46
N ASN A 255 3.30 6.05 11.81
CA ASN A 255 2.04 6.49 12.43
C ASN A 255 1.23 5.33 13.02
N ASP A 256 1.50 4.09 12.60
CA ASP A 256 0.84 2.88 13.08
C ASP A 256 1.79 1.68 12.96
N VAL A 257 2.07 1.02 14.08
CA VAL A 257 3.00 -0.13 14.11
C VAL A 257 2.43 -1.36 13.40
N THR A 258 1.12 -1.41 13.13
CA THR A 258 0.47 -2.51 12.39
C THR A 258 0.53 -2.32 10.87
N SER A 259 1.13 -1.22 10.40
CA SER A 259 1.33 -0.96 8.98
C SER A 259 2.33 -1.92 8.33
N MET A 260 2.38 -1.89 7.00
CA MET A 260 3.28 -2.73 6.22
C MET A 260 4.12 -1.89 5.29
N LEU A 261 5.42 -2.11 5.32
CA LEU A 261 6.34 -1.59 4.32
C LEU A 261 6.19 -2.41 3.04
N THR A 262 5.75 -1.77 1.96
CA THR A 262 5.64 -2.39 0.65
C THR A 262 6.76 -1.91 -0.25
N ILE A 263 7.57 -2.84 -0.74
CA ILE A 263 8.67 -2.57 -1.66
C ILE A 263 8.32 -3.15 -3.02
N THR A 264 8.38 -2.33 -4.05
CA THR A 264 8.08 -2.73 -5.43
C THR A 264 9.27 -2.39 -6.31
N VAL A 265 9.83 -3.40 -6.96
CA VAL A 265 10.89 -3.22 -7.97
C VAL A 265 10.24 -3.05 -9.33
N LYS A 266 10.61 -1.99 -10.04
CA LYS A 266 10.05 -1.64 -11.34
C LYS A 266 11.16 -1.41 -12.35
N ASP A 267 10.81 -1.61 -13.62
CA ASP A 267 11.64 -1.32 -14.78
C ASP A 267 11.24 0.05 -15.37
N GLU A 268 12.19 0.94 -15.59
CA GLU A 268 12.02 2.28 -16.17
C GLU A 268 12.00 2.26 -17.72
N SER A 269 12.06 1.08 -18.36
CA SER A 269 12.00 0.99 -19.81
C SER A 269 10.66 1.50 -20.40
N ILE A 270 10.75 2.24 -21.52
CA ILE A 270 9.63 2.87 -22.23
C ILE A 270 8.55 1.84 -22.64
N ILE A 271 8.96 0.61 -22.93
CA ILE A 271 8.08 -0.51 -23.33
C ILE A 271 7.24 -1.00 -22.15
N ASN A 272 7.78 -0.95 -20.92
CA ASN A 272 7.13 -1.47 -19.71
C ASN A 272 6.24 -0.45 -19.00
N THR A 273 6.31 0.83 -19.38
CA THR A 273 5.40 1.88 -18.86
C THR A 273 3.92 1.61 -19.22
N MET A 274 3.63 0.79 -20.24
CA MET A 274 2.25 0.45 -20.67
C MET A 274 1.63 -0.78 -19.98
N LYS A 275 2.41 -1.61 -19.25
CA LYS A 275 1.93 -2.86 -18.61
C LYS A 275 2.34 -2.97 -17.14
N ASP A 276 2.30 -1.86 -16.41
CA ASP A 276 2.69 -1.73 -14.99
C ASP A 276 4.15 -2.02 -14.62
N GLY A 277 5.00 -2.48 -15.56
CA GLY A 277 6.46 -2.55 -15.49
C GLY A 277 7.07 -3.12 -14.21
N THR A 278 6.30 -3.92 -13.46
CA THR A 278 6.66 -4.36 -12.11
C THR A 278 7.41 -5.68 -12.21
N LEU A 279 8.67 -5.67 -11.77
CA LEU A 279 9.56 -6.84 -11.76
C LEU A 279 9.30 -7.72 -10.53
N GLY A 280 8.86 -7.12 -9.43
CA GLY A 280 8.55 -7.86 -8.21
C GLY A 280 8.01 -6.96 -7.10
N LYS A 281 7.26 -7.54 -6.16
CA LYS A 281 6.66 -6.83 -5.03
C LYS A 281 6.78 -7.66 -3.75
N ILE A 282 7.11 -7.00 -2.65
CA ILE A 282 7.11 -7.57 -1.30
C ILE A 282 6.40 -6.63 -0.33
N SER A 283 5.73 -7.19 0.67
CA SER A 283 5.08 -6.44 1.76
C SER A 283 5.48 -7.02 3.11
N ILE A 284 6.19 -6.24 3.91
CA ILE A 284 6.79 -6.64 5.19
C ILE A 284 6.04 -5.93 6.33
N PRO A 285 5.41 -6.66 7.26
CA PRO A 285 4.79 -6.07 8.44
C PRO A 285 5.85 -5.50 9.39
N LEU A 286 5.62 -4.29 9.90
CA LEU A 286 6.60 -3.60 10.74
C LEU A 286 6.94 -4.37 12.03
N LEU A 287 5.94 -4.96 12.69
CA LEU A 287 6.12 -5.77 13.92
C LEU A 287 6.94 -7.05 13.71
N THR A 288 7.31 -7.38 12.47
CA THR A 288 8.06 -8.59 12.13
C THR A 288 9.50 -8.31 11.74
N ILE A 289 9.88 -7.04 11.70
CA ILE A 289 11.22 -6.58 11.40
C ILE A 289 12.13 -6.94 12.58
N VAL A 290 13.29 -7.52 12.26
CA VAL A 290 14.40 -7.70 13.20
C VAL A 290 15.37 -6.54 12.97
N ASN A 291 15.66 -5.78 14.02
CA ASN A 291 16.47 -4.57 13.91
C ASN A 291 17.89 -4.89 13.45
N ASP A 292 18.37 -4.11 12.49
CA ASP A 292 19.74 -4.07 11.99
C ASP A 292 20.27 -5.37 11.35
N GLU A 293 19.37 -6.30 11.02
CA GLU A 293 19.70 -7.51 10.28
C GLU A 293 19.70 -7.26 8.76
N LYS A 294 20.80 -7.63 8.09
CA LYS A 294 20.87 -7.65 6.63
C LYS A 294 20.32 -8.97 6.12
N ALA A 295 19.16 -8.95 5.48
CA ALA A 295 18.50 -10.15 4.98
C ALA A 295 18.12 -10.04 3.51
N TRP A 296 18.10 -11.20 2.84
CA TRP A 296 17.56 -11.35 1.50
C TRP A 296 16.08 -11.68 1.58
N PHE A 297 15.29 -11.01 0.75
CA PHE A 297 13.86 -11.17 0.68
C PHE A 297 13.44 -11.55 -0.74
N ASP A 298 12.61 -12.58 -0.88
CA ASP A 298 12.08 -12.99 -2.17
C ASP A 298 11.03 -11.99 -2.67
N LEU A 299 11.12 -11.63 -3.95
CA LEU A 299 10.16 -10.75 -4.60
C LEU A 299 9.03 -11.59 -5.22
N ASN A 300 7.79 -11.33 -4.81
CA ASN A 300 6.63 -11.99 -5.41
C ASN A 300 6.39 -11.40 -6.81
N TYR A 301 6.40 -12.26 -7.84
CA TYR A 301 6.10 -11.88 -9.21
C TYR A 301 4.65 -12.25 -9.58
N ARG A 302 3.89 -11.28 -10.09
CA ARG A 302 2.45 -11.42 -10.37
C ARG A 302 2.12 -12.43 -11.49
N ALA A 303 3.11 -12.92 -12.23
CA ALA A 303 2.91 -13.96 -13.22
C ALA A 303 3.74 -15.19 -12.87
N LYS A 304 3.08 -16.28 -12.46
CA LYS A 304 3.65 -17.62 -12.18
C LYS A 304 4.39 -18.28 -13.37
N LYS A 305 4.87 -17.53 -14.37
CA LYS A 305 5.51 -18.03 -15.59
C LYS A 305 7.04 -18.05 -15.58
N SER A 306 7.73 -17.50 -14.58
CA SER A 306 9.21 -17.48 -14.55
C SER A 306 9.88 -18.57 -13.70
N VAL A 307 9.10 -19.46 -13.06
CA VAL A 307 9.67 -20.61 -12.30
C VAL A 307 10.45 -21.56 -13.21
N THR A 308 10.28 -21.48 -14.54
CA THR A 308 10.95 -22.34 -15.51
C THR A 308 12.46 -22.07 -15.68
N LYS A 309 13.07 -21.16 -14.89
CA LYS A 309 14.52 -20.89 -15.01
C LYS A 309 15.22 -20.57 -13.69
N GLY A 310 14.92 -21.29 -12.61
CA GLY A 310 15.81 -21.49 -11.44
C GLY A 310 16.31 -20.27 -10.65
N ASN A 311 16.00 -19.03 -11.05
CA ASN A 311 16.47 -17.81 -10.41
C ASN A 311 15.25 -17.04 -9.89
N SER A 312 15.01 -17.09 -8.57
CA SER A 312 14.00 -16.25 -7.93
C SER A 312 14.60 -14.85 -7.74
N ALA A 313 13.83 -13.82 -8.10
CA ALA A 313 14.25 -12.45 -7.88
C ALA A 313 14.28 -12.16 -6.38
N LYS A 314 15.41 -11.70 -5.85
CA LYS A 314 15.60 -11.39 -4.42
C LYS A 314 16.05 -9.95 -4.24
N ILE A 315 15.75 -9.36 -3.09
CA ILE A 315 16.20 -8.02 -2.70
C ILE A 315 16.88 -8.06 -1.34
N GLN A 316 18.03 -7.39 -1.21
CA GLN A 316 18.77 -7.29 0.03
C GLN A 316 18.43 -5.99 0.77
N LEU A 317 17.93 -6.14 2.00
CA LEU A 317 17.43 -5.03 2.80
C LEU A 317 18.01 -5.12 4.23
N GLN A 318 18.21 -3.96 4.84
CA GLN A 318 18.39 -3.82 6.28
C GLN A 318 17.37 -2.82 6.79
N MET A 319 16.72 -3.16 7.90
CA MET A 319 15.66 -2.35 8.48
C MET A 319 15.88 -2.24 9.98
N SER A 320 15.57 -1.08 10.55
CA SER A 320 15.55 -0.89 11.99
C SER A 320 14.37 0.00 12.35
N ILE A 321 13.59 -0.43 13.34
CA ILE A 321 12.39 0.27 13.78
C ILE A 321 12.48 0.60 15.27
N ALA A 322 12.21 1.85 15.62
CA ALA A 322 12.04 2.32 16.98
C ALA A 322 10.62 2.89 17.14
N TRP A 323 9.92 2.55 18.22
CA TRP A 323 8.55 2.99 18.44
C TRP A 323 8.19 3.00 19.92
N ASN A 324 7.31 3.93 20.31
CA ASN A 324 6.82 4.02 21.68
C ASN A 324 5.62 3.08 21.88
N PRO A 325 5.69 2.09 22.78
CA PRO A 325 4.64 1.10 22.94
C PRO A 325 3.33 1.65 23.51
N ILE A 326 3.39 2.68 24.34
CA ILE A 326 2.20 3.30 24.91
C ILE A 326 1.48 4.12 23.84
N LYS A 327 2.19 5.00 23.13
CA LYS A 327 1.63 5.77 22.02
C LYS A 327 1.05 4.84 20.95
N ALA A 328 1.77 3.76 20.61
CA ALA A 328 1.31 2.75 19.67
C ALA A 328 0.00 2.11 20.12
N SER A 329 -0.08 1.69 21.38
CA SER A 329 -1.27 1.05 21.94
C SER A 329 -2.52 1.93 21.81
N PHE A 330 -2.42 3.21 22.17
CA PHE A 330 -3.54 4.15 22.04
C PHE A 330 -3.90 4.45 20.58
N ARG A 331 -2.90 4.48 19.69
CA ARG A 331 -3.12 4.68 18.26
C ARG A 331 -3.96 3.57 17.62
N LEU A 332 -3.94 2.35 18.17
CA LEU A 332 -4.75 1.21 17.69
C LEU A 332 -6.27 1.40 17.89
N LEU A 333 -6.70 2.40 18.66
CA LEU A 333 -8.11 2.75 18.85
C LEU A 333 -8.56 3.87 17.90
N SER A 334 -7.60 4.52 17.23
CA SER A 334 -7.85 5.55 16.22
C SER A 334 -8.11 4.91 14.86
N PRO A 335 -8.83 5.57 13.94
CA PRO A 335 -9.09 5.00 12.62
C PRO A 335 -7.78 4.75 11.88
N LYS A 336 -7.70 3.63 11.16
CA LYS A 336 -6.54 3.30 10.34
C LYS A 336 -6.40 4.32 9.22
N THR A 337 -5.18 4.79 8.96
CA THR A 337 -4.89 5.69 7.83
C THR A 337 -5.19 4.97 6.53
N ASN A 338 -6.23 5.42 5.81
CA ASN A 338 -6.56 4.89 4.51
C ASN A 338 -5.49 5.30 3.49
N LYS A 339 -5.06 4.34 2.66
CA LYS A 339 -4.12 4.62 1.60
C LYS A 339 -4.84 5.37 0.47
N TYR A 340 -4.48 6.63 0.23
CA TYR A 340 -5.21 7.46 -0.74
C TYR A 340 -5.21 6.86 -2.15
N THR A 341 -4.15 6.12 -2.53
CA THR A 341 -4.00 5.58 -3.89
C THR A 341 -4.62 4.18 -4.07
N GLU A 342 -5.19 3.54 -3.05
CA GLU A 342 -5.81 2.21 -3.21
C GLU A 342 -7.20 2.29 -3.85
N THR A 343 -7.24 2.31 -5.19
CA THR A 343 -8.44 1.85 -5.90
C THR A 343 -8.54 0.34 -5.74
N THR A 344 -9.45 -0.12 -4.88
CA THR A 344 -9.78 -1.55 -4.79
C THR A 344 -10.31 -1.99 -6.16
N PRO A 345 -9.68 -2.97 -6.83
CA PRO A 345 -10.25 -3.51 -8.04
C PRO A 345 -11.50 -4.31 -7.63
N LYS A 346 -12.67 -3.86 -8.06
CA LYS A 346 -13.93 -4.62 -7.94
C LYS A 346 -13.86 -5.84 -8.87
N THR A 347 -13.10 -6.86 -8.46
CA THR A 347 -13.04 -8.14 -9.19
C THR A 347 -13.97 -9.14 -8.54
N PHE A 348 -14.91 -9.66 -9.33
CA PHE A 348 -15.74 -10.78 -8.97
C PHE A 348 -14.88 -12.05 -9.04
N ASN A 349 -14.55 -12.64 -7.89
CA ASN A 349 -13.71 -13.84 -7.81
C ASN A 349 -14.53 -14.97 -7.18
N ILE A 350 -15.17 -15.78 -8.04
CA ILE A 350 -16.13 -16.83 -7.67
C ILE A 350 -15.53 -17.84 -6.66
N PRO A 351 -14.30 -18.35 -6.84
CA PRO A 351 -13.66 -19.23 -5.86
C PRO A 351 -13.55 -18.64 -4.44
N MET A 352 -13.27 -17.33 -4.32
CA MET A 352 -13.14 -16.68 -3.01
C MET A 352 -14.49 -16.63 -2.28
N ILE A 353 -15.57 -16.40 -3.03
CA ILE A 353 -16.94 -16.39 -2.49
C ILE A 353 -17.32 -17.78 -1.97
N TYR A 354 -17.04 -18.82 -2.76
CA TYR A 354 -17.31 -20.20 -2.34
C TYR A 354 -16.58 -20.56 -1.04
N ASN A 355 -15.29 -20.22 -0.93
CA ASN A 355 -14.53 -20.47 0.29
C ASN A 355 -15.08 -19.68 1.50
N ASN A 356 -15.51 -18.43 1.29
CA ASN A 356 -16.13 -17.61 2.34
C ASN A 356 -17.49 -18.18 2.79
N LEU A 357 -18.30 -18.67 1.86
CA LEU A 357 -19.55 -19.36 2.17
C LEU A 357 -19.32 -20.67 2.94
N LYS A 358 -18.29 -21.45 2.59
CA LYS A 358 -17.89 -22.65 3.33
C LYS A 358 -17.52 -22.33 4.78
N PHE A 359 -16.79 -21.24 5.00
CA PHE A 359 -16.46 -20.79 6.36
C PHE A 359 -17.71 -20.43 7.16
N ILE A 360 -18.65 -19.68 6.57
CA ILE A 360 -19.93 -19.35 7.23
C ILE A 360 -20.74 -20.61 7.54
N LYS A 361 -20.85 -21.52 6.56
CA LYS A 361 -21.50 -22.82 6.72
C LYS A 361 -20.94 -23.55 7.94
N ASN A 362 -19.62 -23.66 8.05
CA ASN A 362 -18.96 -24.33 9.18
C ASN A 362 -19.27 -23.68 10.53
N ILE A 363 -19.35 -22.35 10.59
CA ILE A 363 -19.75 -21.64 11.82
C ILE A 363 -21.21 -21.94 12.16
N PHE A 364 -22.11 -21.91 11.18
CA PHE A 364 -23.51 -22.22 11.40
C PHE A 364 -23.70 -23.66 11.91
N TYR A 365 -22.98 -24.63 11.32
CA TYR A 365 -22.96 -26.01 11.82
C TYR A 365 -22.43 -26.09 13.25
N ALA A 366 -21.35 -25.36 13.59
CA ALA A 366 -20.81 -25.35 14.95
C ALA A 366 -21.81 -24.77 15.96
N VAL A 367 -22.51 -23.69 15.60
CA VAL A 367 -23.56 -23.08 16.43
C VAL A 367 -24.75 -24.03 16.59
N HIS A 368 -25.21 -24.63 15.49
CA HIS A 368 -26.30 -25.61 15.51
C HIS A 368 -25.93 -26.82 16.39
N TYR A 369 -24.75 -27.38 16.20
CA TYR A 369 -24.24 -28.50 16.99
C TYR A 369 -24.11 -28.16 18.48
N GLY A 370 -23.60 -26.98 18.81
CA GLY A 370 -23.54 -26.49 20.18
C GLY A 370 -24.94 -26.31 20.80
N ASN A 371 -25.90 -25.81 20.03
CA ASN A 371 -27.28 -25.67 20.46
C ASN A 371 -27.95 -27.02 20.74
N GLU A 372 -27.74 -28.01 19.87
CA GLU A 372 -28.24 -29.38 20.10
C GLU A 372 -27.63 -29.99 21.37
N HIS A 373 -26.34 -29.78 21.63
CA HIS A 373 -25.72 -30.20 22.90
C HIS A 373 -26.31 -29.53 24.13
N LEU A 374 -26.62 -28.23 24.05
CA LEU A 374 -27.30 -27.52 25.13
C LEU A 374 -28.69 -28.09 25.39
N LYS A 375 -29.44 -28.44 24.33
CA LYS A 375 -30.75 -29.11 24.48
C LYS A 375 -30.60 -30.47 25.16
N TYR A 376 -29.67 -31.31 24.71
CA TYR A 376 -29.43 -32.62 25.33
C TYR A 376 -29.08 -32.50 26.83
N LEU A 377 -28.38 -31.44 27.22
CA LEU A 377 -28.09 -31.13 28.63
C LEU A 377 -29.32 -30.66 29.42
N PHE A 378 -30.24 -29.93 28.78
CA PHE A 378 -31.47 -29.44 29.43
C PHE A 378 -32.60 -30.45 29.47
N GLU A 379 -32.66 -31.37 28.51
CA GLU A 379 -33.67 -32.44 28.43
C GLU A 379 -33.34 -33.67 29.30
N TRP A 380 -32.17 -33.69 29.94
CA TRP A 380 -31.70 -34.76 30.83
C TRP A 380 -31.52 -36.14 30.16
N ASP A 381 -31.30 -36.18 28.84
CA ASP A 381 -31.06 -37.42 28.07
C ASP A 381 -29.93 -38.27 28.68
N ASN A 382 -28.86 -37.60 29.14
CA ASN A 382 -27.83 -38.21 29.97
C ASN A 382 -27.87 -37.62 31.38
N ARG A 383 -28.36 -38.41 32.34
CA ARG A 383 -28.56 -37.99 33.73
C ARG A 383 -27.28 -37.51 34.41
N GLU A 384 -26.15 -38.18 34.19
CA GLU A 384 -24.88 -37.84 34.84
C GLU A 384 -24.31 -36.53 34.30
N LYS A 385 -24.29 -36.36 32.98
CA LYS A 385 -23.78 -35.12 32.34
C LYS A 385 -24.67 -33.92 32.64
N SER A 386 -25.98 -34.10 32.67
CA SER A 386 -26.94 -33.03 32.96
C SER A 386 -26.87 -32.63 34.44
N ALA A 387 -26.71 -33.59 35.35
CA ALA A 387 -26.45 -33.29 36.77
C ALA A 387 -25.12 -32.55 36.98
N LEU A 388 -24.05 -32.95 36.29
CA LEU A 388 -22.76 -32.26 36.34
C LEU A 388 -22.87 -30.83 35.76
N ALA A 389 -23.58 -30.66 34.65
CA ALA A 389 -23.80 -29.34 34.06
C ALA A 389 -24.63 -28.42 34.97
N LEU A 390 -25.69 -28.96 35.61
CA LEU A 390 -26.49 -28.21 36.58
C LEU A 390 -25.67 -27.80 37.81
N THR A 391 -24.89 -28.72 38.37
CA THR A 391 -24.02 -28.40 39.51
C THR A 391 -22.96 -27.36 39.14
N ALA A 392 -22.33 -27.49 37.97
CA ALA A 392 -21.39 -26.49 37.45
C ALA A 392 -22.06 -25.12 37.23
N TRP A 393 -23.29 -25.09 36.71
CA TRP A 393 -24.07 -23.86 36.52
C TRP A 393 -24.39 -23.18 37.86
N LEU A 394 -24.86 -23.93 38.85
CA LEU A 394 -25.15 -23.42 40.19
C LEU A 394 -23.88 -22.89 40.88
N LEU A 395 -22.77 -23.64 40.81
CA LEU A 395 -21.48 -23.20 41.35
C LEU A 395 -20.98 -21.94 40.64
N PHE A 396 -21.08 -21.88 39.31
CA PHE A 396 -20.69 -20.72 38.53
C PHE A 396 -21.44 -19.48 39.03
N TRP A 397 -22.77 -19.49 39.06
CA TRP A 397 -23.54 -18.32 39.48
C TRP A 397 -23.42 -17.99 40.98
N PHE A 398 -23.14 -18.99 41.83
CA PHE A 398 -22.87 -18.76 43.25
C PHE A 398 -21.58 -17.96 43.47
N PHE A 399 -20.50 -18.28 42.74
CA PHE A 399 -19.20 -17.61 42.86
C PHE A 399 -19.02 -16.43 41.91
N PHE A 400 -19.81 -16.34 40.84
CA PHE A 400 -19.64 -15.33 39.81
C PHE A 400 -19.97 -13.93 40.35
N ARG A 401 -18.99 -13.03 40.21
CA ARG A 401 -19.11 -11.60 40.48
C ARG A 401 -18.88 -10.84 39.18
N MET A 402 -19.49 -9.67 39.04
CA MET A 402 -19.40 -8.87 37.80
C MET A 402 -17.95 -8.55 37.37
N TRP A 403 -17.04 -8.35 38.33
CA TRP A 403 -15.62 -8.10 38.04
C TRP A 403 -14.89 -9.28 37.36
N MET A 404 -15.44 -10.50 37.43
CA MET A 404 -14.90 -11.69 36.77
C MET A 404 -15.27 -11.76 35.28
N THR A 405 -16.16 -10.89 34.79
CA THR A 405 -16.61 -10.90 33.38
C THR A 405 -15.46 -10.74 32.38
N PRO A 406 -14.55 -9.75 32.53
CA PRO A 406 -13.42 -9.61 31.61
C PRO A 406 -12.42 -10.76 31.75
N LEU A 407 -12.29 -11.36 32.93
CA LEU A 407 -11.42 -12.52 33.18
C LEU A 407 -11.92 -13.76 32.42
N LEU A 408 -13.23 -13.96 32.34
CA LEU A 408 -13.81 -15.04 31.54
C LEU A 408 -13.45 -14.88 30.05
N ALA A 409 -13.39 -13.66 29.54
CA ALA A 409 -12.95 -13.37 28.17
C ALA A 409 -11.45 -13.60 27.92
N VAL A 410 -10.63 -13.73 28.97
CA VAL A 410 -9.20 -14.09 28.89
C VAL A 410 -8.99 -15.59 28.72
N ILE A 411 -9.96 -16.44 29.13
CA ILE A 411 -9.83 -17.91 29.09
C ILE A 411 -9.47 -18.44 27.68
N PRO A 412 -10.11 -18.00 26.57
CA PRO A 412 -9.72 -18.46 25.23
C PRO A 412 -8.27 -18.11 24.89
N PHE A 413 -7.79 -16.93 25.31
CA PHE A 413 -6.39 -16.54 25.10
C PHE A 413 -5.44 -17.46 25.87
N LEU A 414 -5.75 -17.78 27.13
CA LEU A 414 -4.93 -18.70 27.93
C LEU A 414 -4.92 -20.11 27.35
N PHE A 415 -6.06 -20.60 26.85
CA PHE A 415 -6.15 -21.89 26.17
C PHE A 415 -5.25 -21.94 24.94
N PHE A 416 -5.38 -20.97 24.03
CA PHE A 416 -4.54 -20.94 22.82
C PHE A 416 -3.07 -20.67 23.14
N TRP A 417 -2.76 -19.88 24.17
CA TRP A 417 -1.40 -19.65 24.64
C TRP A 417 -0.77 -20.93 25.22
N ALA A 418 -1.50 -21.70 26.02
CA ALA A 418 -1.04 -22.98 26.57
C ALA A 418 -0.82 -24.04 25.48
N THR A 419 -1.76 -24.16 24.54
CA THR A 419 -1.63 -25.11 23.41
C THR A 419 -0.48 -24.76 22.47
N ARG A 420 -0.06 -23.49 22.39
CA ARG A 420 1.08 -23.04 21.57
C ARG A 420 2.41 -23.63 22.06
N ASN A 421 2.59 -23.76 23.37
CA ASN A 421 3.84 -24.31 23.94
C ASN A 421 3.88 -25.84 23.89
N THR A 422 2.74 -26.52 23.76
CA THR A 422 2.65 -27.99 23.66
C THR A 422 2.63 -28.50 22.22
N ALA A 423 2.68 -27.62 21.22
CA ALA A 423 2.65 -27.99 19.81
C ALA A 423 4.05 -28.36 19.26
N THR A 424 4.74 -29.29 19.92
CA THR A 424 5.68 -30.18 19.23
C THR A 424 4.94 -31.46 18.87
N LEU A 425 4.83 -31.74 17.56
CA LEU A 425 4.36 -33.00 16.96
C LEU A 425 2.88 -33.35 17.13
N VAL A 426 2.03 -32.79 16.28
CA VAL A 426 1.01 -33.58 15.58
C VAL A 426 1.03 -33.14 14.11
N PRO A 427 1.34 -34.03 13.14
CA PRO A 427 1.20 -33.71 11.74
C PRO A 427 -0.28 -33.50 11.47
N LEU A 428 -0.64 -32.31 10.99
CA LEU A 428 -1.97 -32.06 10.45
C LEU A 428 -2.10 -32.94 9.21
N SER A 429 -2.81 -34.06 9.36
CA SER A 429 -3.24 -34.89 8.25
C SER A 429 -3.84 -33.99 7.17
N GLN A 430 -3.24 -34.05 5.98
CA GLN A 430 -3.83 -33.55 4.75
C GLN A 430 -5.23 -34.15 4.66
N PHE A 431 -6.25 -33.35 4.93
CA PHE A 431 -7.56 -33.61 4.34
C PHE A 431 -7.44 -33.15 2.89
N ASP A 432 -7.09 -34.10 2.03
CA ASP A 432 -7.42 -34.05 0.62
C ASP A 432 -8.95 -33.96 0.54
N GLU A 433 -9.46 -32.78 0.23
CA GLU A 433 -10.83 -32.63 -0.26
C GLU A 433 -10.76 -32.62 -1.78
N GLU A 434 -11.14 -33.74 -2.38
CA GLU A 434 -11.51 -33.86 -3.78
C GLU A 434 -12.44 -32.72 -4.18
N SER A 435 -11.98 -31.91 -5.13
CA SER A 435 -12.81 -30.95 -5.85
C SER A 435 -13.65 -31.70 -6.86
N SER A 436 -14.91 -32.02 -6.53
CA SER A 436 -15.91 -32.32 -7.54
C SER A 436 -16.33 -31.01 -8.20
N GLU A 437 -15.78 -30.75 -9.40
CA GLU A 437 -16.24 -29.70 -10.30
C GLU A 437 -17.63 -30.09 -10.82
N GLU A 438 -18.69 -29.47 -10.28
CA GLU A 438 -20.00 -29.47 -10.93
C GLU A 438 -20.07 -28.23 -11.85
N GLU A 439 -19.97 -28.49 -13.15
CA GLU A 439 -20.26 -27.52 -14.21
C GLU A 439 -21.75 -27.17 -14.19
N LEU A 440 -22.07 -25.94 -13.76
CA LEU A 440 -23.40 -25.37 -13.93
C LEU A 440 -23.47 -24.67 -15.30
N ASP A 441 -24.10 -25.37 -16.24
CA ASP A 441 -24.35 -24.94 -17.60
C ASP A 441 -25.44 -23.84 -17.61
N SER A 442 -25.07 -22.60 -17.93
CA SER A 442 -26.00 -21.47 -17.97
C SER A 442 -26.58 -21.30 -19.38
N THR A 443 -27.82 -21.72 -19.57
CA THR A 443 -28.59 -21.41 -20.78
C THR A 443 -28.92 -19.92 -20.83
N LYS A 444 -28.63 -19.32 -21.98
CA LYS A 444 -28.93 -17.93 -22.31
C LYS A 444 -30.43 -17.76 -22.50
N ASP A 445 -30.98 -16.66 -21.99
CA ASP A 445 -32.07 -15.98 -22.69
C ASP A 445 -31.98 -14.45 -22.60
N ASP A 446 -32.29 -13.84 -23.73
CA ASP A 446 -31.95 -12.47 -24.10
C ASP A 446 -33.00 -11.44 -23.61
N ARG A 447 -32.48 -10.32 -23.10
CA ARG A 447 -32.95 -8.94 -23.31
C ARG A 447 -34.44 -8.59 -23.07
N THR A 448 -34.78 -8.32 -21.82
CA THR A 448 -35.35 -7.03 -21.34
C THR A 448 -35.01 -6.78 -19.86
N ILE A 449 -33.83 -7.22 -19.44
CA ILE A 449 -33.47 -7.34 -18.01
C ILE A 449 -32.23 -6.51 -17.70
N LYS A 450 -31.61 -5.82 -18.65
CA LYS A 450 -30.29 -5.18 -18.44
C LYS A 450 -30.27 -4.19 -17.26
N THR A 451 -31.31 -3.39 -17.06
CA THR A 451 -31.40 -2.45 -15.93
C THR A 451 -31.63 -3.16 -14.58
N ARG A 452 -32.51 -4.18 -14.53
CA ARG A 452 -32.70 -5.00 -13.32
C ARG A 452 -31.54 -5.95 -13.04
N LEU A 453 -30.78 -6.33 -14.06
CA LEU A 453 -29.55 -7.12 -13.95
C LEU A 453 -28.42 -6.29 -13.34
N TYR A 454 -28.30 -5.00 -13.69
CA TYR A 454 -27.33 -4.12 -13.03
C TYR A 454 -27.70 -3.89 -11.56
N GLU A 455 -28.98 -3.70 -11.24
CA GLU A 455 -29.45 -3.60 -9.84
C GLU A 455 -29.24 -4.91 -9.06
N LEU A 456 -29.54 -6.07 -9.66
CA LEU A 456 -29.26 -7.38 -9.06
C LEU A 456 -27.77 -7.68 -8.95
N GLN A 457 -26.97 -7.21 -9.90
CA GLN A 457 -25.53 -7.33 -9.88
C GLN A 457 -24.93 -6.47 -8.76
N ASP A 458 -25.41 -5.24 -8.59
CA ASP A 458 -24.99 -4.35 -7.50
C ASP A 458 -25.43 -4.88 -6.12
N LEU A 459 -26.64 -5.44 -6.02
CA LEU A 459 -27.09 -6.15 -4.81
C LEU A 459 -26.23 -7.38 -4.53
N THR A 460 -25.87 -8.15 -5.56
CA THR A 460 -24.98 -9.32 -5.42
C THR A 460 -23.58 -8.90 -4.99
N PHE A 461 -23.04 -7.81 -5.54
CA PHE A 461 -21.77 -7.24 -5.08
C PHE A 461 -21.85 -6.74 -3.64
N THR A 462 -22.96 -6.12 -3.24
CA THR A 462 -23.15 -5.64 -1.86
C THR A 462 -23.24 -6.80 -0.87
N ILE A 463 -23.98 -7.85 -1.21
CA ILE A 463 -24.08 -9.08 -0.40
C ILE A 463 -22.71 -9.75 -0.31
N LYS A 464 -22.01 -9.87 -1.43
CA LYS A 464 -20.65 -10.42 -1.49
C LYS A 464 -19.70 -9.62 -0.59
N ASP A 465 -19.67 -8.31 -0.73
CA ASP A 465 -18.78 -7.44 0.05
C ASP A 465 -19.12 -7.52 1.55
N GLY A 466 -20.41 -7.64 1.89
CA GLY A 466 -20.87 -7.89 3.26
C GLY A 466 -20.43 -9.24 3.82
N ILE A 467 -20.55 -10.32 3.03
CA ILE A 467 -20.06 -11.66 3.39
C ILE A 467 -18.54 -11.65 3.58
N ASP A 468 -17.81 -11.06 2.63
CA ASP A 468 -16.35 -10.94 2.67
C ASP A 468 -15.91 -10.17 3.93
N PHE A 469 -16.63 -9.10 4.28
CA PHE A 469 -16.38 -8.34 5.50
C PHE A 469 -16.63 -9.15 6.78
N ILE A 470 -17.75 -9.86 6.88
CA ILE A 470 -18.08 -10.68 8.06
C ILE A 470 -17.07 -11.82 8.24
N VAL A 471 -16.74 -12.52 7.15
CA VAL A 471 -15.75 -13.61 7.17
C VAL A 471 -14.38 -13.07 7.58
N SER A 472 -13.96 -11.92 7.03
CA SER A 472 -12.70 -11.27 7.41
C SER A 472 -12.71 -10.90 8.90
N LEU A 473 -13.79 -10.32 9.41
CA LEU A 473 -13.91 -9.95 10.84
C LEU A 473 -13.79 -11.19 11.74
N LEU A 474 -14.51 -12.26 11.43
CA LEU A 474 -14.48 -13.51 12.21
C LEU A 474 -13.10 -14.18 12.16
N GLN A 475 -12.44 -14.21 11.00
CA GLN A 475 -11.07 -14.70 10.86
C GLN A 475 -10.09 -13.87 11.68
N ARG A 476 -10.22 -12.55 11.69
CA ARG A 476 -9.37 -11.65 12.48
C ARG A 476 -9.55 -11.87 13.98
N VAL A 477 -10.79 -12.03 14.46
CA VAL A 477 -11.06 -12.37 15.86
C VAL A 477 -10.46 -13.74 16.22
N LYS A 478 -10.62 -14.75 15.36
CA LYS A 478 -9.97 -16.06 15.54
C LYS A 478 -8.43 -15.94 15.60
N ASN A 479 -7.84 -15.13 14.74
CA ASN A 479 -6.40 -14.88 14.66
C ASN A 479 -5.88 -14.08 15.86
N LEU A 480 -6.71 -13.23 16.46
CA LEU A 480 -6.43 -12.56 17.73
C LEU A 480 -6.21 -13.58 18.85
N PHE A 481 -7.13 -14.54 19.00
CA PHE A 481 -7.02 -15.59 20.01
C PHE A 481 -5.83 -16.53 19.74
N LYS A 482 -5.51 -16.79 18.48
CA LYS A 482 -4.38 -17.64 18.07
C LYS A 482 -3.00 -16.96 18.14
N PHE A 483 -2.91 -15.72 18.64
CA PHE A 483 -1.65 -14.95 18.70
C PHE A 483 -0.96 -14.78 17.33
N ALA A 484 -1.75 -14.57 16.26
CA ALA A 484 -1.19 -14.31 14.93
C ALA A 484 -0.26 -13.07 14.91
N VAL A 485 -0.63 -12.05 15.69
CA VAL A 485 0.23 -10.89 16.01
C VAL A 485 0.37 -10.81 17.53
N PRO A 486 1.46 -11.32 18.13
CA PRO A 486 1.59 -11.46 19.59
C PRO A 486 1.34 -10.16 20.36
N TYR A 487 1.88 -9.04 19.87
CA TYR A 487 1.71 -7.72 20.48
C TYR A 487 0.24 -7.34 20.71
N LEU A 488 -0.62 -7.50 19.69
CA LEU A 488 -2.04 -7.16 19.77
C LEU A 488 -2.80 -8.07 20.75
N SER A 489 -2.51 -9.37 20.72
CA SER A 489 -3.13 -10.35 21.63
C SER A 489 -2.76 -10.09 23.08
N TYR A 490 -1.49 -9.77 23.38
CA TYR A 490 -1.06 -9.41 24.72
C TYR A 490 -1.65 -8.08 25.20
N LEU A 491 -1.83 -7.11 24.31
CA LEU A 491 -2.51 -5.85 24.64
C LEU A 491 -3.96 -6.10 25.06
N VAL A 492 -4.70 -6.93 24.33
CA VAL A 492 -6.08 -7.29 24.69
C VAL A 492 -6.12 -8.06 26.01
N MET A 493 -5.20 -9.01 26.20
CA MET A 493 -5.12 -9.77 27.44
C MET A 493 -4.83 -8.87 28.65
N THR A 494 -3.86 -7.97 28.54
CA THR A 494 -3.49 -7.05 29.62
C THR A 494 -4.58 -5.99 29.88
N SER A 495 -5.26 -5.50 28.84
CA SER A 495 -6.37 -4.56 29.00
C SER A 495 -7.60 -5.21 29.65
N LEU A 496 -7.88 -6.48 29.36
CA LEU A 496 -8.93 -7.26 30.03
C LEU A 496 -8.61 -7.49 31.52
N VAL A 497 -7.37 -7.82 31.85
CA VAL A 497 -6.92 -7.96 33.25
C VAL A 497 -7.02 -6.62 33.99
N ALA A 498 -6.58 -5.52 33.37
CA ALA A 498 -6.71 -4.18 33.93
C ALA A 498 -8.18 -3.77 34.13
N ALA A 499 -9.06 -4.12 33.18
CA ALA A 499 -10.50 -3.91 33.31
C ALA A 499 -11.10 -4.70 34.48
N THR A 500 -10.65 -5.94 34.70
CA THR A 500 -11.04 -6.75 35.87
C THR A 500 -10.64 -6.06 37.18
N VAL A 501 -9.42 -5.55 37.28
CA VAL A 501 -8.97 -4.81 38.47
C VAL A 501 -9.80 -3.53 38.67
N ALA A 502 -10.08 -2.80 37.59
CA ALA A 502 -10.88 -1.57 37.66
C ALA A 502 -12.32 -1.83 38.14
N ILE A 503 -13.00 -2.87 37.64
CA ILE A 503 -14.36 -3.24 38.05
C ILE A 503 -14.39 -3.83 39.46
N TYR A 504 -13.27 -4.39 39.94
CA TYR A 504 -13.14 -4.84 41.33
C TYR A 504 -13.04 -3.66 42.31
N ILE A 505 -12.27 -2.63 41.97
CA ILE A 505 -12.05 -1.45 42.84
C ILE A 505 -13.23 -0.47 42.77
N ILE A 506 -13.72 -0.20 41.57
CA ILE A 506 -14.73 0.83 41.31
C ILE A 506 -16.07 0.15 41.04
N PRO A 507 -17.14 0.50 41.77
CA PRO A 507 -18.48 -0.01 41.47
C PRO A 507 -18.86 0.28 40.03
N ILE A 508 -19.43 -0.72 39.36
CA ILE A 508 -19.72 -0.72 37.92
C ILE A 508 -20.58 0.47 37.47
N ASN A 509 -21.43 0.99 38.35
CA ASN A 509 -22.30 2.14 38.08
C ASN A 509 -21.49 3.41 37.78
N TYR A 510 -20.40 3.66 38.52
CA TYR A 510 -19.54 4.82 38.30
C TYR A 510 -18.73 4.69 37.01
N ILE A 511 -18.31 3.46 36.66
CA ILE A 511 -17.63 3.18 35.40
C ILE A 511 -18.56 3.51 34.22
N PHE A 512 -19.81 3.03 34.24
CA PHE A 512 -20.77 3.34 33.18
C PHE A 512 -21.11 4.83 33.11
N MET A 513 -21.25 5.51 34.24
CA MET A 513 -21.45 6.97 34.27
C MET A 513 -20.26 7.71 33.63
N ALA A 514 -19.03 7.37 33.99
CA ALA A 514 -17.82 7.95 33.42
C ALA A 514 -17.68 7.65 31.92
N LEU A 515 -17.95 6.42 31.48
CA LEU A 515 -17.94 6.04 30.06
C LEU A 515 -19.01 6.80 29.26
N GLY A 516 -20.20 7.00 29.85
CA GLY A 516 -21.26 7.83 29.27
C GLY A 516 -20.78 9.26 29.05
N ILE A 517 -20.31 9.92 30.12
CA ILE A 517 -19.78 11.29 30.06
C ILE A 517 -18.67 11.40 29.01
N TYR A 518 -17.68 10.50 29.04
CA TYR A 518 -16.59 10.48 28.07
C TYR A 518 -17.10 10.35 26.63
N LYS A 519 -18.00 9.41 26.37
CA LYS A 519 -18.50 9.14 25.01
C LYS A 519 -19.31 10.31 24.45
N PHE A 520 -20.12 10.99 25.27
CA PHE A 520 -20.89 12.16 24.85
C PHE A 520 -20.01 13.43 24.73
N MET A 521 -19.02 13.60 25.62
CA MET A 521 -18.12 14.78 25.59
C MET A 521 -17.02 14.67 24.54
N ARG A 522 -16.75 13.50 23.95
CA ARG A 522 -15.61 13.28 23.04
C ARG A 522 -15.60 14.19 21.82
N LYS A 523 -16.77 14.51 21.24
CA LYS A 523 -16.88 15.43 20.09
C LYS A 523 -16.74 16.90 20.51
N VAL A 524 -17.10 17.23 21.75
CA VAL A 524 -16.97 18.57 22.31
C VAL A 524 -15.51 18.87 22.65
N LEU A 525 -14.80 17.89 23.24
CA LEU A 525 -13.39 18.00 23.60
C LEU A 525 -12.45 17.94 22.38
N TYR A 526 -12.83 17.19 21.34
CA TYR A 526 -12.04 17.04 20.12
C TYR A 526 -12.92 17.30 18.88
N PRO A 527 -13.05 18.58 18.45
CA PRO A 527 -13.92 18.95 17.35
C PRO A 527 -13.53 18.30 16.00
N ASP A 528 -12.24 18.08 15.78
CA ASP A 528 -11.70 17.48 14.54
C ASP A 528 -11.74 15.94 14.51
N ARG A 529 -12.35 15.30 15.51
CA ARG A 529 -12.41 13.84 15.59
C ARG A 529 -13.38 13.26 14.56
N ILE A 530 -12.85 12.37 13.70
CA ILE A 530 -13.66 11.56 12.78
C ILE A 530 -14.47 10.53 13.60
N PRO A 531 -15.79 10.40 13.40
CA PRO A 531 -16.59 9.40 14.08
C PRO A 531 -16.14 7.99 13.64
N ASN A 532 -15.64 7.21 14.59
CA ASN A 532 -15.12 5.88 14.35
C ASN A 532 -15.55 4.91 15.46
N ASN A 533 -15.45 3.61 15.19
CA ASN A 533 -15.73 2.56 16.17
C ASN A 533 -14.40 1.94 16.61
N ASP A 534 -13.93 2.34 17.79
CA ASP A 534 -12.63 1.99 18.35
C ASP A 534 -12.36 0.47 18.34
N ILE A 535 -13.37 -0.37 18.64
CA ILE A 535 -13.22 -1.84 18.65
C ILE A 535 -13.06 -2.38 17.22
N LEU A 536 -13.87 -1.88 16.30
CA LEU A 536 -13.82 -2.32 14.91
C LEU A 536 -12.49 -1.90 14.28
N ASP A 537 -12.01 -0.70 14.58
CA ASP A 537 -10.72 -0.20 14.10
C ASP A 537 -9.56 -1.05 14.65
N PHE A 538 -9.62 -1.45 15.91
CA PHE A 538 -8.64 -2.37 16.49
C PHE A 538 -8.66 -3.73 15.76
N ILE A 539 -9.84 -4.36 15.62
CA ILE A 539 -9.98 -5.65 14.93
C ILE A 539 -9.55 -5.53 13.47
N SER A 540 -9.77 -4.37 12.84
CA SER A 540 -9.41 -4.12 11.45
C SER A 540 -7.90 -4.18 11.16
N ARG A 541 -7.06 -4.03 12.19
CA ARG A 541 -5.60 -4.08 12.09
C ARG A 541 -5.04 -5.49 12.13
N ILE A 542 -5.80 -6.43 12.64
CA ILE A 542 -5.40 -7.83 12.71
C ILE A 542 -5.46 -8.41 11.29
N PRO A 543 -4.44 -9.17 10.85
CA PRO A 543 -4.45 -9.77 9.53
C PRO A 543 -5.49 -10.89 9.44
N ASP A 544 -6.18 -10.94 8.30
CA ASP A 544 -6.98 -12.12 7.93
C ASP A 544 -6.10 -13.24 7.37
N ASP A 545 -6.68 -14.42 7.15
CA ASP A 545 -5.94 -15.61 6.71
C ASP A 545 -5.29 -15.41 5.32
N LYS A 546 -5.92 -14.58 4.47
CA LYS A 546 -5.39 -14.24 3.15
C LYS A 546 -4.12 -13.40 3.26
N MET A 547 -4.12 -12.40 4.13
CA MET A 547 -2.93 -11.58 4.41
C MET A 547 -1.83 -12.42 5.07
N LEU A 548 -2.16 -13.28 6.02
CA LEU A 548 -1.19 -14.17 6.66
C LEU A 548 -0.53 -15.14 5.67
N LYS A 549 -1.29 -15.66 4.70
CA LYS A 549 -0.75 -16.50 3.64
C LYS A 549 0.27 -15.74 2.79
N GLN A 550 -0.06 -14.50 2.42
CA GLN A 550 0.89 -13.63 1.70
C GLN A 550 2.16 -13.38 2.51
N TRP A 551 2.06 -13.16 3.82
CA TRP A 551 3.26 -12.97 4.66
C TRP A 551 4.13 -14.23 4.74
N ARG A 552 3.53 -15.43 4.78
CA ARG A 552 4.26 -16.70 4.84
C ARG A 552 4.99 -17.00 3.54
N GLU A 553 4.37 -16.73 2.40
CA GLU A 553 4.99 -16.89 1.07
C GLU A 553 6.21 -15.96 0.89
N LEU A 554 6.33 -14.88 1.68
CA LEU A 554 7.44 -13.93 1.62
C LEU A 554 8.59 -14.27 2.59
N ARG A 555 8.40 -15.21 3.53
CA ARG A 555 9.43 -15.66 4.46
C ARG A 555 9.96 -17.02 4.07
N VAL A 556 11.00 -17.04 3.23
CA VAL A 556 11.93 -18.17 3.18
C VAL A 556 13.34 -17.62 3.34
N PRO A 557 13.98 -17.75 4.52
CA PRO A 557 15.41 -17.69 4.60
C PRO A 557 15.95 -19.04 4.10
N GLU A 558 16.42 -19.10 2.86
CA GLU A 558 17.37 -20.15 2.49
C GLU A 558 18.77 -19.72 2.93
N SER A 559 19.13 -20.04 4.17
CA SER A 559 20.54 -20.19 4.54
C SER A 559 20.94 -21.66 4.34
N ASN A 560 21.06 -22.12 3.10
CA ASN A 560 21.65 -23.41 2.77
C ASN A 560 22.71 -23.28 1.67
N PHE A 561 23.62 -22.30 1.81
CA PHE A 561 24.84 -22.25 0.97
C PHE A 561 26.07 -22.93 1.59
N ASN A 562 25.95 -23.56 2.77
CA ASN A 562 27.11 -24.14 3.48
C ASN A 562 27.11 -25.67 3.67
N ARG A 563 26.29 -26.46 2.95
CA ARG A 563 26.28 -27.94 3.10
C ARG A 563 26.90 -28.76 1.97
N THR A 564 27.61 -28.16 1.02
CA THR A 564 28.13 -28.91 -0.15
C THR A 564 29.65 -28.83 -0.38
N TYR A 565 30.45 -28.47 0.63
CA TYR A 565 31.92 -28.43 0.49
C TYR A 565 32.75 -29.13 1.58
N SER A 566 32.19 -30.09 2.34
CA SER A 566 32.99 -30.83 3.35
C SER A 566 32.99 -32.36 3.25
N SER A 567 32.54 -32.99 2.16
CA SER A 567 32.60 -34.47 2.01
C SER A 567 33.53 -34.99 0.90
N LYS A 568 34.46 -34.17 0.40
CA LYS A 568 35.58 -34.66 -0.42
C LYS A 568 36.89 -34.01 0.01
N ARG A 569 37.47 -34.48 1.12
CA ARG A 569 38.91 -34.56 1.41
C ARG A 569 39.16 -35.13 2.81
N ARG A 570 39.17 -36.45 2.92
CA ARG A 570 40.32 -37.26 3.37
C ARG A 570 39.93 -38.72 3.38
#